data_AF-A0A0K1EPA3-F1
#
_entry.id   AF-A0A0K1EPA3-F1
#
_cell.length_a   1.000
_cell.length_b   1.000
_cell.length_c   1.000
_cell.angle_alpha   90.00
_cell.angle_beta   90.00
_cell.angle_gamma   90.00
#
_symmetry.space_group_name_H-M   'P 1'
#
loop_
_entity.id
_entity.type
_entity.pdbx_description
1 polymer ?
#
loop_
_entity_poly.entity_id
_entity_poly.type
_entity_poly.pdbx_seq_one_letter_code
_entity_poly.pdbx_strand_id
1 'polypeptide(L)' 'MTIVLNHFIVPARDRGVSARFFADMMGLMVSPQEGRFIPVRVNADLTEMFTRVTPAS' A
#
# COMPACT_ATOMS: atom_id res chain seq x y z
N MET A 1 11.41 4.41 -24.86
CA MET A 1 11.51 4.04 -23.43
C MET A 1 10.11 4.04 -22.85
N THR A 2 9.78 3.07 -22.00
CA THR A 2 8.44 2.95 -21.40
C THR A 2 8.52 3.29 -19.92
N ILE A 3 7.61 4.15 -19.44
CA ILE A 3 7.48 4.50 -18.02
C ILE A 3 6.47 3.55 -17.39
N VAL A 4 6.78 3.02 -16.20
CA VAL A 4 5.91 2.08 -15.46
C VAL A 4 5.64 2.63 -14.06
N LEU A 5 4.38 2.54 -13.61
CA LEU A 5 4.01 2.84 -12.23
C LEU A 5 4.40 1.68 -11.33
N ASN A 6 5.54 1.81 -10.65
CA ASN A 6 6.08 0.74 -9.82
C ASN A 6 5.45 0.70 -8.41
N HIS A 7 5.19 1.88 -7.83
CA HIS A 7 4.54 1.98 -6.55
C HIS A 7 3.84 3.32 -6.39
N PHE A 8 2.81 3.36 -5.55
CA PHE A 8 2.23 4.60 -5.07
C PHE A 8 1.82 4.50 -3.61
N ILE A 9 1.74 5.66 -2.95
CA ILE A 9 1.47 5.77 -1.52
C ILE A 9 -0.02 6.03 -1.31
N VAL A 10 -0.62 5.25 -0.40
CA VAL A 10 -2.01 5.40 0.03
C VAL A 10 -2.04 5.93 1.46
N PRO A 11 -2.42 7.21 1.68
CA PRO A 11 -2.65 7.72 3.02
C PRO A 11 -3.91 7.10 3.63
N ALA A 12 -3.78 6.50 4.80
CA ALA A 12 -4.87 5.85 5.53
C ALA A 12 -4.90 6.27 7.00
N ARG A 13 -6.10 6.34 7.60
CA ARG A 13 -6.22 6.60 9.05
C ARG A 13 -5.58 5.48 9.87
N ASP A 14 -5.90 4.25 9.50
CA ASP A 14 -5.23 3.04 9.95
C ASP A 14 -4.66 2.31 8.74
N ARG A 15 -3.33 2.33 8.61
CA ARG A 15 -2.61 1.72 7.49
C ARG A 15 -2.70 0.20 7.46
N GLY A 16 -2.84 -0.46 8.61
CA GLY A 16 -2.92 -1.91 8.70
C GLY A 16 -4.31 -2.42 8.31
N VAL A 17 -5.35 -1.81 8.87
CA VAL A 17 -6.74 -2.14 8.55
C VAL A 17 -7.03 -1.85 7.08
N SER A 18 -6.56 -0.72 6.55
CA SER A 18 -6.80 -0.35 5.15
C SER A 18 -6.07 -1.26 4.17
N ALA A 19 -4.80 -1.60 4.45
CA ALA A 19 -4.06 -2.56 3.63
C ALA A 19 -4.70 -3.95 3.63
N ARG A 20 -5.14 -4.43 4.81
CA ARG A 20 -5.85 -5.71 4.94
C ARG A 20 -7.17 -5.70 4.18
N PHE A 21 -7.96 -4.64 4.33
CA PHE A 21 -9.23 -4.48 3.63
C PHE A 21 -9.06 -4.52 2.12
N PHE A 22 -8.10 -3.75 1.57
CA PHE A 22 -7.81 -3.77 0.14
C PHE A 22 -7.32 -5.14 -0.33
N ALA A 23 -6.41 -5.77 0.41
CA ALA A 23 -5.89 -7.08 0.08
C ALA A 23 -7.01 -8.13 0.05
N ASP A 24 -7.89 -8.15 1.05
CA ASP A 24 -9.01 -9.10 1.09
C ASP A 24 -10.02 -8.88 -0.04
N MET A 25 -10.32 -7.62 -0.39
CA MET A 25 -11.21 -7.29 -1.49
C MET A 25 -10.66 -7.75 -2.86
N MET A 26 -9.33 -7.70 -3.02
CA MET A 26 -8.64 -8.03 -4.27
C MET A 26 -8.12 -9.47 -4.32
N GLY A 27 -8.30 -10.27 -3.26
CA GLY A 27 -7.74 -11.63 -3.16
C GLY A 27 -6.20 -11.65 -3.08
N LEU A 28 -5.60 -10.60 -2.53
CA LEU A 28 -4.15 -10.42 -2.37
C LEU A 28 -3.71 -10.69 -0.92
N MET A 29 -2.40 -10.70 -0.70
CA MET A 29 -1.79 -10.78 0.63
C MET A 29 -1.07 -9.49 0.98
N VAL A 30 -1.11 -9.13 2.27
CA VAL A 30 -0.34 -8.02 2.81
C VAL A 30 1.12 -8.48 2.98
N SER A 31 2.05 -7.71 2.43
CA SER A 31 3.49 -7.96 2.56
C SER A 31 4.01 -7.54 3.95
N PRO A 32 5.20 -8.03 4.36
CA PRO A 32 5.85 -7.54 5.58
C PRO A 32 5.96 -6.02 5.61
N GLN A 33 5.80 -5.42 6.79
CA GLN A 33 5.89 -3.97 6.94
C GLN A 33 7.28 -3.46 6.52
N GLU A 34 7.29 -2.39 5.72
CA GLU A 34 8.51 -1.71 5.27
C GLU A 34 8.56 -0.30 5.86
N GLY A 35 9.23 -0.16 7.00
CA GLY A 35 9.33 1.10 7.73
C GLY A 35 7.96 1.66 8.11
N ARG A 36 7.58 2.80 7.52
CA ARG A 36 6.29 3.48 7.75
C ARG A 36 5.17 3.02 6.82
N PHE A 37 5.43 2.07 5.93
CA PHE A 37 4.47 1.58 4.95
C PHE A 37 4.05 0.12 5.22
N ILE A 38 2.79 -0.18 4.93
CA ILE A 38 2.27 -1.54 4.83
C ILE A 38 2.08 -1.84 3.33
N PRO A 39 2.93 -2.66 2.71
CA PRO A 39 2.86 -2.90 1.28
C PRO A 39 1.79 -3.95 0.93
N VAL A 40 1.11 -3.76 -0.21
CA VAL A 40 0.29 -4.78 -0.87
C VAL A 40 0.73 -4.85 -2.32
N ARG A 41 1.28 -6.00 -2.73
CA ARG A 41 1.74 -6.21 -4.11
C ARG A 41 0.55 -6.58 -4.99
N VAL A 42 0.24 -5.71 -5.95
CA VAL A 42 -0.91 -5.86 -6.86
C VAL A 42 -0.55 -6.75 -8.04
N ASN A 43 0.65 -6.57 -8.60
CA ASN A 43 1.16 -7.40 -9.69
C ASN A 43 2.70 -7.39 -9.74
N ALA A 44 3.29 -7.84 -10.85
CA ALA A 44 4.73 -7.91 -11.04
C ALA A 44 5.44 -6.54 -10.95
N ASP A 45 4.74 -5.46 -11.27
CA ASP A 45 5.34 -4.13 -11.34
C ASP A 45 4.82 -3.21 -10.24
N LEU A 46 3.55 -3.36 -9.83
CA LEU A 46 2.83 -2.41 -8.97
C LEU A 46 2.71 -2.87 -7.51
N THR A 47 3.09 -2.00 -6.59
CA THR A 47 2.87 -2.16 -5.14
C THR A 47 2.20 -0.93 -4.54
N GLU A 48 1.14 -1.14 -3.76
CA GLU A 48 0.51 -0.08 -2.97
C GLU A 48 1.15 0.02 -1.60
N MET A 49 1.53 1.22 -1.18
CA MET A 49 2.20 1.47 0.10
C MET A 49 1.31 2.27 1.04
N PHE A 50 0.67 1.60 2.00
CA PHE A 50 -0.23 2.25 2.95
C PHE A 50 0.56 2.93 4.07
N THR A 51 0.41 4.24 4.23
CA THR A 51 0.98 5.02 5.34
C THR A 51 -0.11 5.60 6.23
N ARG A 52 0.22 5.86 7.50
CA ARG A 52 -0.70 6.61 8.37
C ARG A 52 -0.78 8.05 7.88
N VAL A 53 -1.99 8.62 7.85
CA VAL A 53 -2.19 10.06 7.66
C VAL A 53 -1.61 10.79 8.86
N THR A 54 -0.65 11.67 8.60
CA THR A 54 -0.21 12.67 9.57
C THR A 54 -1.05 13.93 9.33
N PRO A 55 -1.77 14.47 10.34
CA PRO A 55 -2.44 15.75 10.19
C PRO A 55 -1.41 16.82 9.81
N ALA A 56 -1.74 17.69 8.85
CA ALA A 56 -0.96 18.90 8.65
C ALA A 56 -1.11 19.77 9.89
N SER A 57 0.03 20.20 10.44
CA SER A 57 0.13 21.09 11.61
C SER A 57 -0.61 22.41 11.42
#